data_AF-A0A935FTH5-F1
#
_entry.id   AF-A0A935FTH5-F1
#
_cell.length_a   1.000
_cell.length_b   1.000
_cell.length_c   1.000
_cell.angle_alpha   90.00
_cell.angle_beta   90.00
_cell.angle_gamma   90.00
#
_symmetry.space_group_name_H-M   'P 1'
#
loop_
_entity.id
_entity.type
_entity.pdbx_description
1 polymer ?
#
loop_
_entity_poly.entity_id
_entity_poly.type
_entity_poly.pdbx_seq_one_letter_code
_entity_poly.pdbx_strand_id
1 'polypeptide(L)'
;MSLELCNKVNFNRFFMSTNENLYFKNDVRMLALKALYELSHFEMLLNHTDTYRHFLRNSKVMKDAQKLKSLKCIEFTKSLARLKSSFDDYESHRLLENLKQEMNVSEKEWLLEKGKELRHKYSNK
;
A
#
# COMPACT_ATOMS: atom_id res chain seq x y z
N MET A 1 28.68 20.55 31.56
CA MET A 1 28.98 20.65 30.11
C MET A 1 28.09 19.74 29.25
N SER A 2 27.87 18.47 29.59
CA SER A 2 26.99 17.55 28.84
C SER A 2 25.48 17.86 28.94
N LEU A 3 24.99 18.31 30.10
CA LEU A 3 23.58 18.69 30.29
C LEU A 3 23.16 19.96 29.52
N GLU A 4 24.06 20.93 29.34
CA GLU A 4 23.80 22.17 28.59
C GLU A 4 23.68 21.93 27.08
N LEU A 5 24.39 20.93 26.55
CA LEU A 5 24.30 20.52 25.15
C LEU A 5 22.94 19.84 24.86
N CYS A 6 22.43 19.01 25.77
CA CYS A 6 21.13 18.38 25.63
C CYS A 6 19.98 19.39 25.57
N ASN A 7 20.07 20.51 26.29
CA ASN A 7 19.06 21.58 26.25
C ASN A 7 19.05 22.37 24.93
N LYS A 8 20.10 22.28 24.11
CA LYS A 8 20.13 22.90 22.76
C LYS A 8 19.54 21.99 21.68
N VAL A 9 19.31 20.71 21.98
CA VAL A 9 18.73 19.75 21.02
C VAL A 9 17.22 19.83 21.08
N ASN A 10 16.60 20.36 20.02
CA ASN A 10 15.16 20.32 19.87
C ASN A 10 14.72 18.92 19.40
N PHE A 11 14.46 18.02 20.36
CA PHE A 11 14.01 16.66 20.09
C PHE A 11 12.70 16.59 19.28
N ASN A 12 11.82 17.60 19.42
CA ASN A 12 10.59 17.68 18.64
C ASN A 12 10.90 17.85 17.15
N ARG A 13 11.90 18.67 16.79
CA ARG A 13 12.35 18.84 15.39
C ARG A 13 12.84 17.51 14.79
N PHE A 14 13.60 16.73 15.56
CA PHE A 14 14.06 15.41 15.11
C PHE A 14 12.89 14.44 14.88
N PHE A 15 11.93 14.43 15.81
CA PHE A 15 10.73 13.60 15.72
C PHE A 15 9.83 13.98 14.53
N MET A 16 9.72 15.26 14.20
CA MET A 16 8.96 15.71 13.02
C MET A 16 9.64 15.26 11.72
N SER A 17 10.95 15.48 11.58
CA SER A 17 11.66 15.08 10.35
C SER A 17 11.67 13.57 10.11
N THR A 18 11.75 12.77 11.18
CA THR A 18 11.71 11.31 11.08
C THR A 18 10.32 10.81 10.68
N ASN A 19 9.25 11.44 11.16
CA ASN A 19 7.88 11.15 10.71
C ASN A 19 7.65 11.51 9.26
N GLU A 20 8.03 12.72 8.83
CA GLU A 20 7.92 13.14 7.42
C GLU A 20 8.63 12.16 6.48
N ASN A 21 9.84 11.72 6.86
CA ASN A 21 10.60 10.74 6.08
C ASN A 21 9.90 9.37 6.02
N LEU A 22 9.20 8.95 7.07
CA LEU A 22 8.45 7.69 7.10
C LEU A 22 7.21 7.73 6.20
N TYR A 23 6.46 8.83 6.23
CA TYR A 23 5.31 9.01 5.34
C TYR A 23 5.75 9.06 3.87
N PHE A 24 6.81 9.81 3.57
CA PHE A 24 7.38 9.84 2.24
C PHE A 24 7.83 8.44 1.76
N LYS A 25 8.49 7.66 2.62
CA LYS A 25 8.87 6.27 2.30
C LYS A 25 7.67 5.38 2.04
N ASN A 26 6.58 5.57 2.77
CA ASN A 26 5.32 4.85 2.55
C ASN A 26 4.75 5.15 1.16
N ASP A 27 4.72 6.44 0.79
CA ASP A 27 4.18 6.88 -0.50
C ASP A 27 5.03 6.38 -1.68
N VAL A 28 6.36 6.43 -1.55
CA VAL A 28 7.28 5.85 -2.56
C VAL A 28 7.04 4.34 -2.72
N ARG A 29 6.86 3.61 -1.60
CA ARG A 29 6.57 2.17 -1.67
C ARG A 29 5.22 1.88 -2.30
N MET A 30 4.21 2.71 -2.02
CA MET A 30 2.89 2.62 -2.65
C MET A 30 2.97 2.88 -4.16
N LEU A 31 3.69 3.93 -4.57
CA LEU A 31 3.88 4.26 -5.98
C LEU A 31 4.59 3.12 -6.74
N ALA A 32 5.66 2.57 -6.14
CA ALA A 32 6.35 1.42 -6.71
C ALA A 32 5.43 0.20 -6.86
N LEU A 33 4.55 -0.06 -5.88
CA LEU A 33 3.57 -1.14 -5.97
C LEU A 33 2.60 -0.93 -7.15
N LYS A 34 2.07 0.29 -7.31
CA LYS A 34 1.19 0.66 -8.42
C LYS A 34 1.91 0.49 -9.77
N ALA A 35 3.14 0.99 -9.88
CA ALA A 35 3.94 0.88 -11.10
C ALA A 35 4.20 -0.58 -11.49
N LEU A 36 4.58 -1.43 -10.55
CA LEU A 36 4.82 -2.86 -10.79
C LEU A 36 3.54 -3.58 -11.27
N TYR A 37 2.37 -3.19 -10.76
CA TYR A 37 1.08 -3.74 -11.20
C TYR A 37 0.76 -3.34 -12.64
N GLU A 38 0.94 -2.07 -12.98
CA GLU A 38 0.67 -1.53 -14.33
C GLU A 38 1.58 -2.20 -15.37
N LEU A 39 2.87 -2.35 -15.05
CA LEU A 39 3.87 -3.02 -15.89
C LEU A 39 3.71 -4.55 -15.93
N SER A 40 2.77 -5.12 -15.18
CA SER A 40 2.55 -6.57 -15.09
C SER A 40 3.78 -7.36 -14.61
N HIS A 41 4.68 -6.71 -13.85
CA HIS A 41 5.84 -7.34 -13.23
C HIS A 41 5.43 -8.03 -11.90
N PHE A 42 4.59 -9.07 -12.01
CA PHE A 42 3.93 -9.65 -10.83
C PHE A 42 4.88 -10.33 -9.84
N GLU A 43 5.97 -10.94 -10.30
CA GLU A 43 6.97 -11.53 -9.40
C GLU A 43 7.64 -10.46 -8.52
N MET A 44 8.09 -9.37 -9.14
CA MET A 44 8.64 -8.22 -8.43
C MET A 44 7.60 -7.56 -7.52
N LEU A 45 6.35 -7.48 -7.97
CA LEU A 45 5.23 -7.00 -7.16
C LEU A 45 5.09 -7.84 -5.88
N LEU A 46 5.08 -9.17 -5.98
CA LEU A 46 4.96 -10.04 -4.82
C LEU A 46 6.12 -9.82 -3.84
N ASN A 47 7.37 -9.78 -4.33
CA ASN A 47 8.53 -9.49 -3.50
C ASN A 47 8.42 -8.10 -2.82
N HIS A 48 7.99 -7.08 -3.57
CA HIS A 48 7.79 -5.74 -3.03
C HIS A 48 6.68 -5.70 -1.98
N THR A 49 5.58 -6.42 -2.17
CA THR A 49 4.48 -6.49 -1.18
C THR A 49 4.95 -7.07 0.15
N ASP A 50 5.83 -8.07 0.11
CA ASP A 50 6.31 -8.73 1.33
C ASP A 50 7.29 -7.82 2.07
N THR A 51 8.24 -7.18 1.38
CA THR A 51 9.12 -6.18 2.01
C THR A 51 8.35 -4.97 2.54
N TYR A 52 7.30 -4.53 1.84
CA TYR A 52 6.45 -3.44 2.28
C TYR A 52 5.64 -3.83 3.54
N ARG A 53 5.11 -5.06 3.59
CA ARG A 53 4.45 -5.59 4.80
C ARG A 53 5.39 -5.57 6.00
N HIS A 54 6.64 -6.00 5.82
CA HIS A 54 7.66 -5.95 6.89
C HIS A 54 7.97 -4.51 7.33
N PHE A 55 8.13 -3.58 6.38
CA PHE A 55 8.33 -2.16 6.67
C PHE A 55 7.19 -1.59 7.53
N LEU A 56 5.93 -1.85 7.16
CA LEU A 56 4.76 -1.36 7.90
C LEU A 56 4.69 -1.93 9.32
N ARG A 57 4.92 -3.24 9.48
CA ARG A 57 4.90 -3.92 10.79
C ARG A 57 5.99 -3.41 11.73
N ASN A 58 7.18 -3.11 11.20
CA ASN A 58 8.33 -2.67 11.99
C ASN A 58 8.34 -1.15 12.26
N SER A 59 7.47 -0.37 11.60
CA SER A 59 7.42 1.08 11.74
C SER A 59 6.72 1.51 13.03
N LYS A 60 7.46 1.61 14.15
CA LYS A 60 6.88 1.98 15.45
C LYS A 60 6.24 3.37 15.50
N VAL A 61 6.71 4.30 14.66
CA VAL A 61 6.28 5.71 14.69
C VAL A 61 4.99 5.95 13.87
N MET A 62 4.68 5.07 12.91
CA MET A 62 3.47 5.22 12.09
C MET A 62 2.23 4.83 12.89
N LYS A 63 1.14 5.59 12.74
CA LYS A 63 -0.15 5.29 13.38
C LYS A 63 -0.72 3.97 12.85
N ASP A 64 -1.27 3.16 13.75
CA ASP A 64 -1.77 1.82 13.39
C ASP A 64 -2.91 1.86 12.37
N ALA A 65 -3.78 2.89 12.43
CA ALA A 65 -4.81 3.10 11.42
C ALA A 65 -4.22 3.28 10.01
N GLN A 66 -3.11 3.99 9.86
CA GLN A 66 -2.45 4.21 8.56
C GLN A 66 -1.74 2.94 8.06
N LYS A 67 -1.10 2.20 8.97
CA LYS A 67 -0.54 0.88 8.66
C LYS A 67 -1.62 -0.06 8.15
N LEU A 68 -2.76 -0.13 8.85
CA LEU A 68 -3.86 -1.00 8.50
C LEU A 68 -4.41 -0.66 7.11
N LYS A 69 -4.61 0.62 6.80
CA LYS A 69 -5.04 1.08 5.47
C LYS A 69 -4.09 0.63 4.35
N SER A 70 -2.79 0.77 4.59
CA SER A 70 -1.75 0.39 3.62
C SER A 70 -1.63 -1.13 3.49
N LEU A 71 -1.73 -1.88 4.59
CA LEU A 71 -1.76 -3.34 4.57
C LEU A 71 -2.95 -3.88 3.77
N LYS A 72 -4.16 -3.33 3.97
CA LYS A 72 -5.33 -3.75 3.18
C LYS A 72 -5.14 -3.44 1.70
N CYS A 73 -4.59 -2.27 1.36
CA CYS A 73 -4.26 -1.92 -0.03
C CYS A 73 -3.28 -2.93 -0.65
N ILE A 74 -2.25 -3.35 0.07
CA ILE A 74 -1.30 -4.38 -0.37
C ILE A 74 -2.02 -5.69 -0.67
N GLU A 75 -2.89 -6.16 0.22
CA GLU A 75 -3.64 -7.41 0.02
C GLU A 75 -4.58 -7.35 -1.19
N PHE A 76 -5.33 -6.24 -1.35
CA PHE A 76 -6.17 -6.06 -2.54
C PHE A 76 -5.35 -6.02 -3.83
N THR A 77 -4.17 -5.39 -3.81
CA THR A 77 -3.29 -5.35 -4.98
C THR A 77 -2.77 -6.75 -5.33
N LYS A 78 -2.39 -7.58 -4.35
CA LYS A 78 -1.99 -8.97 -4.59
C LYS A 78 -3.13 -9.77 -5.22
N SER A 79 -4.36 -9.58 -4.75
CA SER A 79 -5.53 -10.26 -5.31
C SER A 79 -5.85 -9.80 -6.73
N LEU A 80 -5.74 -8.50 -7.03
CA LEU A 80 -5.87 -7.98 -8.40
C LEU A 80 -4.79 -8.54 -9.33
N ALA A 81 -3.55 -8.65 -8.85
CA ALA A 81 -2.46 -9.24 -9.64
C ALA A 81 -2.73 -10.71 -9.96
N ARG A 82 -3.25 -11.49 -9.00
CA ARG A 82 -3.66 -12.89 -9.21
C ARG A 82 -4.79 -13.00 -10.24
N LEU A 83 -5.83 -12.16 -10.12
CA LEU A 83 -6.94 -12.12 -11.09
C LEU A 83 -6.48 -11.71 -12.50
N LYS A 84 -5.50 -10.81 -12.61
CA LYS A 84 -4.92 -10.41 -13.91
C LYS A 84 -4.18 -11.58 -14.57
N SER A 85 -3.54 -12.45 -13.79
CA SER A 85 -2.87 -13.66 -14.30
C SER A 85 -3.83 -14.79 -14.67
N SER A 86 -4.89 -14.97 -13.89
CA SER A 86 -5.93 -15.99 -14.12
C SER A 86 -7.29 -15.39 -13.79
N PHE A 87 -8.00 -14.94 -14.82
CA PHE A 87 -9.26 -14.22 -14.64
C PHE A 87 -10.39 -15.18 -14.28
N ASP A 88 -11.16 -14.81 -13.25
CA ASP A 88 -12.36 -15.46 -12.77
C ASP A 88 -13.39 -14.36 -12.47
N ASP A 89 -14.55 -14.38 -13.13
CA ASP A 89 -15.56 -13.32 -12.98
C ASP A 89 -16.20 -13.34 -11.59
N TYR A 90 -16.40 -14.51 -10.99
CA TYR A 90 -16.97 -14.63 -9.65
C TYR A 90 -16.01 -14.04 -8.61
N GLU A 91 -14.74 -14.42 -8.65
CA GLU A 91 -13.73 -13.86 -7.74
C GLU A 91 -13.48 -12.37 -8.01
N SER A 92 -13.54 -11.92 -9.26
CA SER A 92 -13.47 -10.50 -9.60
C SER A 92 -14.65 -9.71 -9.00
N HIS A 93 -15.87 -10.23 -9.12
CA HIS A 93 -17.06 -9.59 -8.55
C HIS A 93 -16.97 -9.54 -7.02
N ARG A 94 -16.63 -10.67 -6.39
CA ARG A 94 -16.43 -10.79 -4.94
C ARG A 94 -15.37 -9.81 -4.43
N LEU A 95 -14.23 -9.69 -5.12
CA LEU A 95 -13.16 -8.76 -4.75
C LEU A 95 -13.66 -7.31 -4.76
N LEU A 96 -14.36 -6.90 -5.84
CA LEU A 96 -14.87 -5.55 -6.00
C LEU A 96 -15.91 -5.20 -4.93
N GLU A 97 -16.81 -6.12 -4.59
CA GLU A 97 -17.79 -5.91 -3.52
C GLU A 97 -17.11 -5.79 -2.15
N ASN A 98 -16.15 -6.66 -1.83
CA ASN A 98 -15.35 -6.56 -0.61
C ASN A 98 -14.62 -5.21 -0.52
N LEU A 99 -14.03 -4.75 -1.63
CA LEU A 99 -13.32 -3.48 -1.69
C LEU A 99 -14.27 -2.27 -1.50
N LYS A 100 -15.48 -2.33 -2.05
CA LYS A 100 -16.50 -1.28 -1.86
C LYS A 100 -16.93 -1.16 -0.40
N GLN A 101 -17.16 -2.29 0.28
CA GLN A 101 -17.57 -2.32 1.68
C GLN A 101 -16.46 -1.88 2.65
N GLU A 102 -15.20 -2.10 2.28
CA GLU A 102 -14.07 -1.75 3.13
C GLU A 102 -13.81 -0.23 3.16
N MET A 103 -14.00 0.40 4.31
CA MET A 103 -13.80 1.86 4.47
C MET A 103 -12.33 2.26 4.61
N ASN A 104 -11.49 1.38 5.16
CA ASN A 104 -10.14 1.73 5.58
C ASN A 104 -9.09 1.13 4.66
N VAL A 105 -9.06 1.55 3.41
CA VAL A 105 -8.06 1.14 2.40
C VAL A 105 -7.41 2.38 1.80
N SER A 106 -6.07 2.42 1.82
CA SER A 106 -5.32 3.43 1.06
C SER A 106 -5.53 3.20 -0.44
N GLU A 107 -5.53 4.25 -1.26
CA GLU A 107 -5.66 4.13 -2.72
C GLU A 107 -6.91 3.36 -3.19
N LYS A 108 -8.01 3.38 -2.41
CA LYS A 108 -9.24 2.63 -2.72
C LYS A 108 -9.80 2.95 -4.10
N GLU A 109 -9.77 4.22 -4.50
CA GLU A 109 -10.25 4.68 -5.80
C GLU A 109 -9.47 4.02 -6.95
N TRP A 110 -8.14 4.01 -6.85
CA TRP A 110 -7.27 3.35 -7.82
C TRP A 110 -7.52 1.84 -7.88
N LEU A 111 -7.68 1.16 -6.73
CA LEU A 111 -7.99 -0.27 -6.70
C LEU A 111 -9.33 -0.59 -7.38
N LEU A 112 -10.36 0.25 -7.16
CA LEU A 112 -11.67 0.10 -7.80
C LEU A 112 -11.59 0.32 -9.30
N GLU A 113 -10.83 1.32 -9.74
CA GLU A 113 -10.54 1.58 -11.15
C GLU A 113 -9.88 0.36 -11.81
N LYS A 114 -8.77 -0.13 -11.25
CA LYS A 114 -8.05 -1.30 -11.79
C LYS A 114 -8.93 -2.56 -11.83
N GLY A 115 -9.76 -2.79 -10.82
CA GLY A 115 -10.69 -3.92 -10.82
C GLY A 115 -11.77 -3.81 -11.90
N LYS A 116 -12.29 -2.60 -12.17
CA LYS A 116 -13.23 -2.35 -13.27
C LYS A 116 -12.57 -2.53 -14.64
N GLU A 117 -11.35 -2.01 -14.82
CA GLU A 117 -10.57 -2.19 -16.05
C GLU A 117 -10.34 -3.67 -16.37
N LEU A 118 -9.93 -4.46 -15.37
CA LEU A 118 -9.79 -5.90 -15.52
C LEU A 118 -11.09 -6.53 -16.02
N ARG A 119 -12.20 -6.28 -15.33
CA ARG A 119 -13.49 -6.87 -15.71
C ARG A 119 -13.92 -6.48 -17.14
N HIS A 120 -13.73 -5.21 -17.52
CA HIS A 120 -14.07 -4.75 -18.87
C HIS A 120 -13.22 -5.45 -19.94
N LYS A 121 -11.92 -5.65 -19.68
CA LYS A 121 -11.00 -6.31 -20.62
C LYS A 121 -11.37 -7.77 -20.89
N TYR A 122 -11.88 -8.49 -19.89
CA TYR A 122 -12.24 -9.91 -20.03
C TYR A 122 -13.72 -10.13 -20.38
N SER A 123 -14.60 -9.15 -20.14
CA SER A 123 -16.01 -9.21 -20.60
C SER A 123 -16.16 -8.97 -22.11
N ASN A 124 -15.16 -8.38 -22.77
CA ASN A 124 -15.14 -8.12 -24.22
C ASN A 124 -14.33 -9.17 -25.00
N LYS A 125 -13.93 -10.27 -24.36
CA LYS A 125 -13.27 -11.43 -24.99
C LYS A 125 -14.24 -12.57 -25.12
#